data_AF-A0A514WE06-F1
#
_entry.id   AF-A0A514WE06-F1
#
_cell.length_a   1.000
_cell.length_b   1.000
_cell.length_c   1.000
_cell.angle_alpha   90.00
_cell.angle_beta   90.00
_cell.angle_gamma   90.00
#
_symmetry.space_group_name_H-M   'P 1'
#
loop_
_entity.id
_entity.type
_entity.pdbx_description
1 polymer ?
#
loop_
_entity_poly.entity_id
_entity_poly.type
_entity_poly.pdbx_seq_one_letter_code
_entity_poly.pdbx_strand_id
1 'polypeptide(L)'
;MYFCPGAQHAPHHVPREWADKYKGQFDKGWDHYREETFRRQKELGVIPQNTVMSRHDPDVQDWDSLSDDERKLYARMMEVFAGFLEHTDHYLGELIQFLKDIGEYDNTLIMLVSDNGSSAEGGPTGSVNENKFFNNVPDNLEQNLKALEDIGGPKYFNHFSWGWTHAGWRAVCPWPGTSFVESGRAFGDEITHDKLNALDASGWELYNLVDDPAETTDLADQEKARLIEMIGISSEGEPRPIAANGRGPQHPGHFLFPV
;
A
#
# COMPACT_ATOMS: atom_id res chain seq x y z
N MET A 1 -7.54 15.16 19.60
CA MET A 1 -6.48 14.16 19.85
C MET A 1 -5.90 13.75 18.50
N TYR A 2 -4.57 13.63 18.39
CA TYR A 2 -3.92 13.09 17.19
C TYR A 2 -3.14 11.85 17.60
N PHE A 3 -3.52 10.69 17.09
CA PHE A 3 -2.96 9.40 17.49
C PHE A 3 -2.40 8.69 16.26
N CYS A 4 -1.07 8.54 16.20
CA CYS A 4 -0.34 8.05 15.03
C CYS A 4 0.56 6.88 15.44
N PRO A 5 0.00 5.67 15.57
CA PRO A 5 0.83 4.50 15.82
C PRO A 5 1.73 4.23 14.60
N GLY A 6 2.96 3.78 14.83
CA GLY A 6 3.85 3.29 13.76
C GLY A 6 3.47 1.90 13.26
N ALA A 7 2.18 1.53 13.38
CA ALA A 7 1.67 0.21 13.05
C ALA A 7 1.88 -0.09 11.56
N GLN A 8 2.30 -1.31 11.25
CA GLN A 8 2.50 -1.77 9.86
C GLN A 8 3.56 -1.00 9.04
N HIS A 9 4.20 0.03 9.59
CA HIS A 9 5.46 0.52 9.06
C HIS A 9 6.57 -0.44 9.49
N ALA A 10 7.60 -0.57 8.66
CA ALA A 10 8.75 -1.37 8.99
C ALA A 10 9.64 -0.65 10.05
N PRO A 11 10.37 -1.38 10.90
CA PRO A 11 10.42 -2.82 10.95
C PRO A 11 9.13 -3.42 11.55
N HIS A 12 8.62 -4.49 10.95
CA HIS A 12 7.39 -5.11 11.44
C HIS A 12 7.68 -5.87 12.74
N HIS A 13 7.35 -5.24 13.87
CA HIS A 13 7.54 -5.78 15.22
C HIS A 13 6.22 -5.93 15.94
N VAL A 14 5.96 -7.11 16.49
CA VAL A 14 4.76 -7.38 17.27
C VAL A 14 5.02 -8.53 18.25
N PRO A 15 4.41 -8.55 19.46
CA PRO A 15 4.53 -9.71 20.33
C PRO A 15 4.10 -10.99 19.61
N ARG A 16 4.87 -12.06 19.80
CA ARG A 16 4.75 -13.31 19.04
C ARG A 16 3.34 -13.89 19.02
N GLU A 17 2.60 -13.75 20.12
CA GLU A 17 1.23 -14.23 20.24
C GLU A 17 0.25 -13.60 19.23
N TRP A 18 0.52 -12.39 18.73
CA TRP A 18 -0.30 -11.75 17.71
C TRP A 18 0.05 -12.26 16.31
N ALA A 19 1.34 -12.36 15.99
CA ALA A 19 1.78 -12.92 14.72
C ALA A 19 1.36 -14.39 14.57
N ASP A 20 1.48 -15.19 15.63
CA ASP A 20 1.24 -16.63 15.58
C ASP A 20 -0.26 -16.98 15.41
N LYS A 21 -1.21 -16.05 15.62
CA LYS A 21 -2.62 -16.22 15.24
C LYS A 21 -2.81 -16.43 13.73
N TYR A 22 -1.92 -15.87 12.94
CA TYR A 22 -1.99 -15.89 11.48
C TYR A 22 -1.21 -17.05 10.86
N LYS A 23 -0.61 -17.93 11.67
CA LYS A 23 0.20 -19.03 11.18
C LYS A 23 -0.52 -19.87 10.12
N GLY A 24 0.05 -19.92 8.92
CA GLY A 24 -0.45 -20.68 7.77
C GLY A 24 -1.61 -20.02 7.01
N GLN A 25 -2.12 -18.86 7.45
CA GLN A 25 -3.22 -18.16 6.77
C GLN A 25 -2.78 -17.57 5.41
N PHE A 26 -1.48 -17.41 5.21
CA PHE A 26 -0.88 -16.81 4.01
C PHE A 26 -0.17 -17.83 3.10
N ASP A 27 -0.29 -19.13 3.38
CA ASP A 27 0.41 -20.20 2.64
C ASP A 27 -0.03 -20.33 1.17
N LYS A 28 -1.26 -19.86 0.87
CA LYS A 28 -1.78 -19.81 -0.51
C LYS A 28 -1.17 -18.67 -1.35
N GLY A 29 -0.44 -17.76 -0.71
CA GLY A 29 0.32 -16.73 -1.41
C GLY A 29 -0.43 -15.47 -1.81
N TRP A 30 0.35 -14.50 -2.29
CA TRP A 30 -0.15 -13.19 -2.68
C TRP A 30 -1.08 -13.23 -3.89
N ASP A 31 -0.88 -14.15 -4.84
CA ASP A 31 -1.75 -14.25 -6.03
C ASP A 31 -3.18 -14.65 -5.64
N HIS A 32 -3.31 -15.71 -4.83
CA HIS A 32 -4.61 -16.11 -4.28
C HIS A 32 -5.19 -15.02 -3.36
N TYR A 33 -4.38 -14.42 -2.49
CA TYR A 33 -4.83 -13.36 -1.58
C TYR A 33 -5.39 -12.14 -2.34
N ARG A 34 -4.75 -11.77 -3.45
CA ARG A 34 -5.16 -10.68 -4.33
C ARG A 34 -6.54 -10.94 -4.92
N GLU A 35 -6.77 -12.12 -5.48
CA GLU A 35 -8.07 -12.51 -6.04
C GLU A 35 -9.17 -12.52 -4.96
N GLU A 36 -8.85 -13.06 -3.78
CA GLU A 36 -9.80 -13.12 -2.67
C GLU A 36 -10.16 -11.71 -2.17
N THR A 37 -9.16 -10.84 -2.00
CA THR A 37 -9.34 -9.46 -1.54
C THR A 37 -10.19 -8.67 -2.55
N PHE A 38 -9.87 -8.78 -3.84
CA PHE A 38 -10.61 -8.13 -4.91
C PHE A 38 -12.08 -8.55 -4.92
N ARG A 39 -12.35 -9.87 -4.84
CA ARG A 39 -13.72 -10.40 -4.75
C ARG A 39 -14.44 -9.86 -3.51
N ARG A 40 -13.80 -9.87 -2.34
CA ARG A 40 -14.40 -9.39 -1.08
C ARG A 40 -14.69 -7.89 -1.12
N GLN A 41 -13.83 -7.08 -1.72
CA GLN A 41 -14.07 -5.64 -1.88
C GLN A 41 -15.29 -5.38 -2.76
N LYS A 42 -15.52 -6.17 -3.81
CA LYS A 42 -16.77 -6.12 -4.58
C LYS A 42 -17.97 -6.52 -3.73
N GLU A 43 -17.89 -7.63 -3.01
CA GLU A 43 -18.99 -8.12 -2.17
C GLU A 43 -19.39 -7.13 -1.07
N LEU A 44 -18.42 -6.42 -0.51
CA LEU A 44 -18.63 -5.38 0.50
C LEU A 44 -19.04 -4.02 -0.08
N GLY A 45 -19.00 -3.86 -1.41
CA GLY A 45 -19.28 -2.58 -2.08
C GLY A 45 -18.21 -1.51 -1.85
N VAL A 46 -16.99 -1.91 -1.44
CA VAL A 46 -15.84 -1.01 -1.29
C VAL A 46 -15.36 -0.51 -2.65
N ILE A 47 -15.46 -1.36 -3.68
CA ILE A 47 -15.16 -1.01 -5.07
C ILE A 47 -16.38 -1.27 -5.97
N PRO A 48 -16.54 -0.53 -7.09
CA PRO A 48 -17.58 -0.79 -8.07
C PRO A 48 -17.60 -2.23 -8.59
N GLN A 49 -18.79 -2.75 -8.92
CA GLN A 49 -18.93 -4.14 -9.41
C GLN A 49 -18.25 -4.37 -10.76
N ASN A 50 -18.18 -3.33 -11.58
CA ASN A 50 -17.52 -3.33 -12.90
C ASN A 50 -16.01 -3.06 -12.82
N THR A 51 -15.43 -2.82 -11.63
CA THR A 51 -13.97 -2.67 -11.49
C THR A 51 -13.26 -3.90 -12.07
N VAL A 52 -12.16 -3.67 -12.79
CA VAL A 52 -11.32 -4.73 -13.35
C VAL A 52 -10.06 -4.83 -12.49
N MET A 53 -9.69 -6.05 -12.11
CA MET A 53 -8.46 -6.28 -11.36
C MET A 53 -7.27 -5.87 -12.23
N SER A 54 -6.28 -5.17 -11.66
CA SER A 54 -5.10 -4.75 -12.41
C SER A 54 -4.34 -5.97 -12.95
N ARG A 55 -3.49 -5.76 -13.96
CA ARG A 55 -2.61 -6.82 -14.44
C ARG A 55 -1.60 -7.21 -13.35
N HIS A 56 -1.06 -8.42 -13.46
CA HIS A 56 0.09 -8.82 -12.68
C HIS A 56 1.30 -7.94 -13.01
N ASP A 57 2.05 -7.51 -12.00
CA ASP A 57 3.23 -6.66 -12.17
C ASP A 57 4.42 -7.55 -12.61
N PRO A 58 5.09 -7.25 -13.73
CA PRO A 58 6.21 -8.06 -14.22
C PRO A 58 7.41 -8.09 -13.25
N ASP A 59 7.49 -7.16 -12.30
CA ASP A 59 8.55 -7.13 -11.29
C ASP A 59 8.25 -8.09 -10.12
N VAL A 60 7.01 -8.53 -9.97
CA VAL A 60 6.57 -9.46 -8.92
C VAL A 60 6.66 -10.89 -9.44
N GLN A 61 7.15 -11.81 -8.61
CA GLN A 61 7.23 -13.21 -8.96
C GLN A 61 5.88 -13.90 -8.76
N ASP A 62 5.52 -14.82 -9.67
CA ASP A 62 4.38 -15.71 -9.48
C ASP A 62 4.63 -16.59 -8.24
N TRP A 63 3.68 -16.64 -7.30
CA TRP A 63 3.83 -17.37 -6.03
C TRP A 63 4.13 -18.86 -6.24
N ASP A 64 3.50 -19.47 -7.24
CA ASP A 64 3.68 -20.88 -7.57
C ASP A 64 5.05 -21.18 -8.20
N SER A 65 5.76 -20.16 -8.70
CA SER A 65 7.13 -20.30 -9.22
C SER A 65 8.20 -20.32 -8.13
N LEU A 66 7.84 -19.90 -6.91
CA LEU A 66 8.76 -19.84 -5.77
C LEU A 66 9.15 -21.22 -5.26
N SER A 67 10.28 -21.30 -4.57
CA SER A 67 10.65 -22.46 -3.75
C SER A 67 9.84 -22.54 -2.45
N ASP A 68 9.84 -23.71 -1.81
CA ASP A 68 9.19 -23.91 -0.50
C ASP A 68 9.76 -22.97 0.57
N ASP A 69 11.06 -22.73 0.54
CA ASP A 69 11.74 -21.85 1.49
C ASP A 69 11.35 -20.38 1.30
N GLU A 70 11.23 -19.92 0.05
CA GLU A 70 10.72 -18.58 -0.28
C GLU A 70 9.28 -18.40 0.21
N ARG A 71 8.39 -19.33 -0.15
CA ARG A 71 6.98 -19.30 0.30
C ARG A 71 6.88 -19.24 1.82
N LYS A 72 7.64 -20.09 2.52
CA LYS A 72 7.65 -20.15 3.99
C LYS A 72 8.10 -18.82 4.60
N LEU A 73 9.19 -18.24 4.09
CA LEU A 73 9.71 -16.97 4.59
C LEU A 73 8.72 -15.83 4.34
N TYR A 74 8.21 -15.72 3.12
CA TYR A 74 7.35 -14.60 2.72
C TYR A 74 5.98 -14.66 3.39
N ALA A 75 5.42 -15.86 3.57
CA ALA A 75 4.21 -16.06 4.36
C ALA A 75 4.43 -15.62 5.81
N ARG A 76 5.53 -16.05 6.46
CA ARG A 76 5.84 -15.64 7.84
C ARG A 76 5.94 -14.12 8.00
N MET A 77 6.55 -13.43 7.05
CA MET A 77 6.62 -11.97 7.09
C MET A 77 5.23 -11.31 7.02
N MET A 78 4.30 -11.88 6.25
CA MET A 78 2.92 -11.38 6.17
C MET A 78 2.10 -11.73 7.43
N GLU A 79 2.34 -12.89 8.06
CA GLU A 79 1.74 -13.23 9.35
C GLU A 79 2.08 -12.20 10.43
N VAL A 80 3.34 -11.77 10.47
CA VAL A 80 3.82 -10.74 11.39
C VAL A 80 3.16 -9.39 11.09
N PHE A 81 3.06 -9.01 9.82
CA PHE A 81 2.38 -7.80 9.39
C PHE A 81 0.89 -7.79 9.78
N ALA A 82 0.19 -8.91 9.58
CA ALA A 82 -1.21 -9.06 9.95
C ALA A 82 -1.40 -9.05 11.48
N GLY A 83 -0.52 -9.71 12.22
CA GLY A 83 -0.49 -9.65 13.69
C GLY A 83 -0.28 -8.23 14.21
N PHE A 84 0.59 -7.45 13.57
CA PHE A 84 0.84 -6.06 13.95
C PHE A 84 -0.39 -5.16 13.72
N LEU A 85 -1.14 -5.41 12.65
CA LEU A 85 -2.43 -4.73 12.42
C LEU A 85 -3.44 -5.09 13.51
N GLU A 86 -3.65 -6.38 13.80
CA GLU A 86 -4.61 -6.81 14.82
C GLU A 86 -4.24 -6.29 16.21
N HIS A 87 -2.96 -6.29 16.55
CA HIS A 87 -2.46 -5.69 17.80
C HIS A 87 -2.82 -4.21 17.88
N THR A 88 -2.67 -3.46 16.79
CA THR A 88 -3.02 -2.04 16.74
C THR A 88 -4.52 -1.82 16.85
N ASP A 89 -5.32 -2.62 16.14
CA ASP A 89 -6.78 -2.60 16.21
C ASP A 89 -7.29 -2.86 17.63
N HIS A 90 -6.66 -3.79 18.35
CA HIS A 90 -7.00 -4.08 19.75
C HIS A 90 -6.89 -2.83 20.65
N TYR A 91 -5.76 -2.11 20.57
CA TYR A 91 -5.56 -0.90 21.39
C TYR A 91 -6.36 0.31 20.91
N LEU A 92 -6.68 0.38 19.60
CA LEU A 92 -7.69 1.31 19.12
C LEU A 92 -9.05 0.99 19.76
N GLY A 93 -9.40 -0.29 19.87
CA GLY A 93 -10.58 -0.76 20.59
C GLY A 93 -10.62 -0.30 22.05
N GLU A 94 -9.50 -0.37 22.77
CA GLU A 94 -9.41 0.13 24.16
C GLU A 94 -9.62 1.65 24.24
N LEU A 95 -9.04 2.41 23.32
CA LEU A 95 -9.24 3.86 23.24
C LEU A 95 -10.71 4.21 22.98
N ILE A 96 -11.36 3.50 22.06
CA ILE A 96 -12.78 3.66 21.77
C ILE A 96 -13.64 3.27 22.98
N GLN A 97 -13.28 2.19 23.68
CA GLN A 97 -13.99 1.78 24.89
C GLN A 97 -13.86 2.83 25.99
N PHE A 98 -12.66 3.41 26.17
CA PHE A 98 -12.46 4.49 27.12
C PHE A 98 -13.35 5.71 26.82
N LEU A 99 -13.49 6.11 25.54
CA LEU A 99 -14.40 7.19 25.15
C LEU A 99 -15.87 6.88 25.52
N LYS A 100 -16.29 5.62 25.40
CA LYS A 100 -17.63 5.17 25.81
C LYS A 100 -17.80 5.23 27.33
N ASP A 101 -16.80 4.77 28.07
CA ASP A 101 -16.83 4.72 29.54
C ASP A 101 -16.94 6.11 30.17
N ILE A 102 -16.32 7.13 29.56
CA ILE A 102 -16.42 8.52 30.02
C ILE A 102 -17.62 9.29 29.42
N GLY A 103 -18.42 8.65 28.56
CA GLY A 103 -19.60 9.25 27.96
C GLY A 103 -19.34 10.24 26.82
N GLU A 104 -18.14 10.25 26.24
CA GLU A 104 -17.74 11.20 25.17
C GLU A 104 -17.77 10.59 23.77
N TYR A 105 -18.00 9.28 23.64
CA TYR A 105 -17.98 8.59 22.34
C TYR A 105 -18.94 9.21 21.31
N ASP A 106 -20.21 9.42 21.68
CA ASP A 106 -21.23 9.95 20.76
C ASP A 106 -21.01 11.44 20.40
N ASN A 107 -20.18 12.15 21.18
CA ASN A 107 -19.80 13.54 20.94
C ASN A 107 -18.39 13.67 20.32
N THR A 108 -17.81 12.55 19.87
CA THR A 108 -16.48 12.51 19.26
C THR A 108 -16.56 12.14 17.79
N LEU A 109 -16.11 13.03 16.91
CA LEU A 109 -15.84 12.68 15.52
C LEU A 109 -14.53 11.88 15.46
N ILE A 110 -14.62 10.64 14.94
CA ILE A 110 -13.48 9.75 14.76
C ILE A 110 -13.18 9.64 13.26
N MET A 111 -11.92 9.90 12.90
CA MET A 111 -11.41 9.70 11.54
C MET A 111 -10.22 8.75 11.61
N LEU A 112 -10.26 7.69 10.82
CA LEU A 112 -9.18 6.74 10.64
C LEU A 112 -8.70 6.82 9.20
N VAL A 113 -7.42 7.12 9.02
CA VAL A 113 -6.78 7.24 7.71
C VAL A 113 -5.40 6.61 7.78
N SER A 114 -4.97 6.03 6.66
CA SER A 114 -3.55 5.71 6.43
C SER A 114 -2.90 6.89 5.72
N ASP A 115 -1.62 7.10 5.94
CA ASP A 115 -0.83 8.14 5.29
C ASP A 115 -0.50 7.79 3.83
N ASN A 116 -0.30 6.49 3.51
CA ASN A 116 -0.01 6.01 2.16
C ASN A 116 -0.38 4.53 1.94
N GLY A 117 -0.14 4.04 0.71
CA GLY A 117 -0.25 2.62 0.39
C GLY A 117 0.83 1.76 1.06
N SER A 118 0.70 0.44 0.94
CA SER A 118 1.66 -0.52 1.50
C SER A 118 3.09 -0.32 0.94
N SER A 119 4.11 -0.39 1.80
CA SER A 119 5.52 -0.21 1.41
C SER A 119 6.06 -1.43 0.64
N ALA A 120 6.91 -1.18 -0.35
CA ALA A 120 7.60 -2.21 -1.15
C ALA A 120 9.10 -2.34 -0.79
N GLU A 121 9.54 -1.73 0.31
CA GLU A 121 10.96 -1.57 0.67
C GLU A 121 11.63 -2.86 1.16
N GLY A 122 10.88 -3.95 1.31
CA GLY A 122 11.45 -5.29 1.48
C GLY A 122 11.94 -5.92 0.18
N GLY A 123 11.66 -5.30 -0.97
CA GLY A 123 12.10 -5.80 -2.28
C GLY A 123 11.57 -7.20 -2.63
N PRO A 124 12.17 -7.90 -3.61
CA PRO A 124 11.66 -9.17 -4.11
C PRO A 124 11.70 -10.32 -3.10
N THR A 125 12.60 -10.26 -2.12
CA THR A 125 12.85 -11.36 -1.18
C THR A 125 12.42 -11.08 0.26
N GLY A 126 11.81 -9.92 0.51
CA GLY A 126 11.74 -9.38 1.86
C GLY A 126 13.13 -9.11 2.44
N SER A 127 13.15 -8.55 3.64
CA SER A 127 14.38 -8.20 4.33
C SER A 127 14.30 -8.49 5.82
N VAL A 128 15.44 -8.85 6.41
CA VAL A 128 15.64 -8.83 7.86
C VAL A 128 16.27 -7.52 8.35
N ASN A 129 16.58 -6.61 7.43
CA ASN A 129 17.08 -5.27 7.72
C ASN A 129 16.73 -4.30 6.59
N GLU A 130 15.62 -3.57 6.74
CA GLU A 130 15.12 -2.58 5.79
C GLU A 130 16.17 -1.55 5.35
N ASN A 131 17.17 -1.25 6.20
CA ASN A 131 18.23 -0.32 5.85
C ASN A 131 19.04 -0.78 4.63
N LYS A 132 19.04 -2.07 4.31
CA LYS A 132 19.66 -2.59 3.09
C LYS A 132 19.07 -1.93 1.84
N PHE A 133 17.75 -1.75 1.80
CA PHE A 133 17.04 -1.12 0.69
C PHE A 133 17.53 0.31 0.45
N PHE A 134 17.55 1.13 1.50
CA PHE A 134 18.02 2.53 1.43
C PHE A 134 19.51 2.67 1.09
N ASN A 135 20.30 1.61 1.23
CA ASN A 135 21.74 1.60 0.97
C ASN A 135 22.12 0.79 -0.29
N ASN A 136 21.15 0.37 -1.11
CA ASN A 136 21.37 -0.46 -2.30
C ASN A 136 22.15 -1.76 -2.02
N VAL A 137 21.96 -2.33 -0.83
CA VAL A 137 22.55 -3.62 -0.45
C VAL A 137 21.54 -4.72 -0.79
N PRO A 138 21.88 -5.71 -1.62
CA PRO A 138 20.95 -6.78 -1.95
C PRO A 138 20.66 -7.65 -0.73
N ASP A 139 19.43 -8.14 -0.65
CA ASP A 139 19.05 -9.15 0.34
C ASP A 139 19.49 -10.56 -0.05
N ASN A 140 19.48 -11.47 0.94
CA ASN A 140 19.95 -12.83 0.77
C ASN A 140 18.95 -13.79 1.45
N LEU A 141 18.35 -14.68 0.66
CA LEU A 141 17.36 -15.64 1.14
C LEU A 141 17.89 -16.52 2.28
N GLU A 142 19.10 -17.06 2.16
CA GLU A 142 19.71 -17.91 3.19
C GLU A 142 19.90 -17.15 4.51
N GLN A 143 20.31 -15.89 4.44
CA GLN A 143 20.41 -15.02 5.62
C GLN A 143 19.04 -14.78 6.23
N ASN A 144 18.02 -14.50 5.41
CA ASN A 144 16.67 -14.23 5.90
C ASN A 144 16.05 -15.48 6.54
N LEU A 145 16.27 -16.67 5.98
CA LEU A 145 15.80 -17.95 6.52
C LEU A 145 16.41 -18.28 7.89
N LYS A 146 17.68 -17.93 8.11
CA LYS A 146 18.32 -18.10 9.44
C LYS A 146 17.63 -17.28 10.54
N ALA A 147 16.94 -16.21 10.18
CA ALA A 147 16.21 -15.35 11.09
C ALA A 147 14.73 -15.74 11.27
N LEU A 148 14.22 -16.74 10.54
CA LEU A 148 12.78 -17.00 10.38
C LEU A 148 11.98 -17.02 11.70
N GLU A 149 12.49 -17.70 12.72
CA GLU A 149 11.83 -17.84 14.02
C GLU A 149 11.86 -16.55 14.86
N ASP A 150 12.75 -15.62 14.52
CA ASP A 150 12.96 -14.34 15.19
C ASP A 150 12.31 -13.16 14.44
N ILE A 151 11.78 -13.37 13.23
CA ILE A 151 11.04 -12.35 12.46
C ILE A 151 9.81 -11.90 13.25
N GLY A 152 9.61 -10.58 13.34
CA GLY A 152 8.59 -9.95 14.19
C GLY A 152 9.06 -9.61 15.60
N GLY A 153 10.17 -10.18 16.03
CA GLY A 153 10.83 -9.84 17.29
C GLY A 153 11.80 -8.66 17.18
N PRO A 154 12.35 -8.19 18.30
CA PRO A 154 13.19 -6.99 18.35
C PRO A 154 14.61 -7.18 17.79
N LYS A 155 14.96 -8.38 17.28
CA LYS A 155 16.32 -8.72 16.83
C LYS A 155 16.64 -8.21 15.43
N TYR A 156 15.63 -8.06 14.58
CA TYR A 156 15.79 -7.78 13.15
C TYR A 156 14.98 -6.55 12.77
N PHE A 157 15.39 -5.82 11.74
CA PHE A 157 14.62 -4.70 11.19
C PHE A 157 13.84 -5.20 9.97
N ASN A 158 12.90 -6.13 10.17
CA ASN A 158 12.33 -6.90 9.06
C ASN A 158 11.22 -6.18 8.27
N HIS A 159 11.20 -6.42 6.96
CA HIS A 159 10.18 -5.98 6.01
C HIS A 159 9.73 -7.17 5.14
N PHE A 160 8.43 -7.26 4.81
CA PHE A 160 7.91 -8.33 3.94
C PHE A 160 8.31 -8.14 2.46
N SER A 161 8.26 -9.19 1.65
CA SER A 161 8.50 -9.13 0.20
C SER A 161 7.42 -8.32 -0.53
N TRP A 162 7.82 -7.50 -1.51
CA TRP A 162 6.94 -6.60 -2.27
C TRP A 162 5.76 -7.28 -3.00
N GLY A 163 5.77 -8.62 -3.12
CA GLY A 163 4.62 -9.38 -3.61
C GLY A 163 3.37 -9.13 -2.76
N TRP A 164 3.53 -8.94 -1.46
CA TRP A 164 2.41 -8.58 -0.57
C TRP A 164 1.90 -7.15 -0.78
N THR A 165 2.76 -6.21 -1.22
CA THR A 165 2.34 -4.88 -1.67
C THR A 165 1.45 -4.99 -2.91
N HIS A 166 1.82 -5.86 -3.84
CA HIS A 166 1.06 -6.13 -5.06
C HIS A 166 -0.30 -6.79 -4.77
N ALA A 167 -0.37 -7.62 -3.73
CA ALA A 167 -1.57 -8.33 -3.31
C ALA A 167 -2.64 -7.43 -2.65
N GLY A 168 -2.20 -6.38 -1.95
CA GLY A 168 -3.06 -5.49 -1.19
C GLY A 168 -3.50 -4.25 -1.98
N TRP A 169 -2.91 -3.10 -1.66
CA TRP A 169 -3.25 -1.79 -2.24
C TRP A 169 -3.31 -1.79 -3.78
N ARG A 170 -2.40 -2.50 -4.45
CA ARG A 170 -2.33 -2.54 -5.92
C ARG A 170 -3.35 -3.47 -6.59
N ALA A 171 -4.12 -4.27 -5.84
CA ALA A 171 -5.13 -5.16 -6.40
C ALA A 171 -6.30 -4.39 -7.07
N VAL A 172 -6.61 -3.19 -6.56
CA VAL A 172 -7.77 -2.38 -6.98
C VAL A 172 -7.40 -1.09 -7.69
N CYS A 173 -6.14 -0.66 -7.64
CA CYS A 173 -5.69 0.45 -8.47
C CYS A 173 -5.71 -0.01 -9.93
N PRO A 174 -6.53 0.59 -10.82
CA PRO A 174 -6.59 0.19 -12.23
C PRO A 174 -5.29 0.41 -13.00
N TRP A 175 -4.31 1.07 -12.38
CA TRP A 175 -3.09 1.47 -13.03
C TRP A 175 -1.91 0.60 -12.58
N PRO A 176 -1.30 -0.17 -13.49
CA PRO A 176 0.13 -0.31 -13.47
C PRO A 176 0.70 0.96 -14.07
N GLY A 177 1.40 1.73 -13.24
CA GLY A 177 2.51 2.49 -13.82
C GLY A 177 3.44 1.53 -14.50
N THR A 178 4.25 2.06 -15.42
CA THR A 178 5.37 1.26 -15.88
C THR A 178 6.11 0.77 -14.64
N SER A 179 6.26 -0.55 -14.52
CA SER A 179 7.08 -1.16 -13.48
C SER A 179 8.49 -0.57 -13.51
N PHE A 180 9.34 -0.84 -12.52
CA PHE A 180 10.73 -0.37 -12.61
C PHE A 180 11.40 -0.94 -13.87
N VAL A 181 11.10 -2.19 -14.23
CA VAL A 181 11.54 -2.81 -15.48
C VAL A 181 10.96 -2.08 -16.71
N GLU A 182 9.64 -1.85 -16.75
CA GLU A 182 9.00 -1.23 -17.92
C GLU A 182 9.41 0.25 -18.09
N SER A 183 9.69 0.94 -16.98
CA SER A 183 10.09 2.36 -16.97
C SER A 183 11.57 2.55 -17.29
N GLY A 184 12.37 1.50 -17.13
CA GLY A 184 13.83 1.57 -17.15
C GLY A 184 14.39 2.43 -16.02
N ARG A 185 13.63 2.62 -14.93
CA ARG A 185 13.97 3.44 -13.77
C ARG A 185 14.06 2.59 -12.51
N ALA A 186 14.75 3.11 -11.50
CA ALA A 186 14.80 2.55 -10.15
C ALA A 186 14.11 3.47 -9.13
N PHE A 187 13.80 2.93 -7.97
CA PHE A 187 13.36 3.73 -6.82
C PHE A 187 14.46 4.72 -6.44
N GLY A 188 14.11 6.00 -6.29
CA GLY A 188 15.06 7.08 -5.98
C GLY A 188 15.69 7.76 -7.20
N ASP A 189 15.38 7.33 -8.43
CA ASP A 189 15.83 8.04 -9.63
C ASP A 189 15.32 9.48 -9.65
N GLU A 190 16.21 10.41 -10.06
CA GLU A 190 15.87 11.83 -10.14
C GLU A 190 14.72 12.09 -11.13
N ILE A 191 13.77 12.91 -10.69
CA ILE A 191 12.71 13.42 -11.57
C ILE A 191 13.15 14.79 -12.07
N THR A 192 13.56 14.82 -13.33
CA THR A 192 14.03 16.05 -13.96
C THR A 192 12.91 17.08 -14.12
N HIS A 193 13.26 18.35 -14.18
CA HIS A 193 12.30 19.43 -14.42
C HIS A 193 11.51 19.23 -15.73
N ASP A 194 12.16 18.77 -16.80
CA ASP A 194 11.49 18.46 -18.06
C ASP A 194 10.44 17.34 -17.91
N LYS A 195 10.73 16.33 -17.07
CA LYS A 195 9.78 15.26 -16.78
C LYS A 195 8.59 15.79 -15.99
N LEU A 196 8.81 16.68 -15.02
CA LEU A 196 7.74 17.36 -14.28
C LEU A 196 6.85 18.19 -15.22
N ASN A 197 7.44 18.96 -16.14
CA ASN A 197 6.68 19.75 -17.11
C ASN A 197 5.86 18.86 -18.07
N ALA A 198 6.44 17.75 -18.53
CA ALA A 198 5.71 16.80 -19.38
C ALA A 198 4.51 16.17 -18.66
N LEU A 199 4.71 15.82 -17.39
CA LEU A 199 3.65 15.30 -16.53
C LEU A 199 2.58 16.38 -16.26
N ASP A 200 2.96 17.62 -15.97
CA ASP A 200 2.03 18.74 -15.72
C ASP A 200 1.18 19.06 -16.97
N ALA A 201 1.73 18.85 -18.15
CA ALA A 201 1.03 19.09 -19.42
C ALA A 201 0.01 18.01 -19.79
N SER A 202 0.12 16.78 -19.27
CA SER A 202 -0.64 15.63 -19.80
C SER A 202 -1.02 14.53 -18.80
N GLY A 203 -0.53 14.60 -17.56
CA GLY A 203 -0.64 13.54 -16.56
C GLY A 203 -1.76 13.74 -15.54
N TRP A 204 -2.71 14.63 -15.83
CA TRP A 204 -3.86 14.90 -14.96
C TRP A 204 -4.96 13.88 -15.17
N GLU A 205 -5.52 13.43 -14.06
CA GLU A 205 -6.63 12.48 -13.99
C GLU A 205 -7.82 13.13 -13.27
N LEU A 206 -9.04 12.65 -13.54
CA LEU A 206 -10.26 13.15 -12.94
C LEU A 206 -11.13 12.01 -12.42
N TYR A 207 -11.45 12.00 -11.13
CA TYR A 207 -12.29 10.98 -10.51
C TYR A 207 -13.53 11.58 -9.84
N ASN A 208 -14.63 10.84 -9.87
CA ASN A 208 -15.85 11.17 -9.13
C ASN A 208 -15.91 10.32 -7.87
N LEU A 209 -15.56 10.88 -6.71
CA LEU A 209 -15.45 10.11 -5.47
C LEU A 209 -16.79 9.70 -4.85
N VAL A 210 -17.89 10.33 -5.27
CA VAL A 210 -19.22 9.95 -4.81
C VAL A 210 -19.60 8.59 -5.38
N ASP A 211 -19.37 8.41 -6.67
CA ASP A 211 -19.74 7.18 -7.40
C ASP A 211 -18.59 6.16 -7.49
N ASP A 212 -17.34 6.64 -7.38
CA ASP A 212 -16.11 5.87 -7.52
C ASP A 212 -15.07 6.29 -6.46
N PRO A 213 -15.33 6.02 -5.17
CA PRO A 213 -14.43 6.38 -4.06
C PRO A 213 -13.08 5.65 -4.11
N ALA A 214 -12.97 4.62 -4.94
CA ALA A 214 -11.75 3.85 -5.15
C ALA A 214 -10.91 4.36 -6.34
N GLU A 215 -11.36 5.44 -7.00
CA GLU A 215 -10.65 6.08 -8.14
C GLU A 215 -10.34 5.06 -9.24
N THR A 216 -11.32 4.24 -9.58
CA THR A 216 -11.19 3.15 -10.54
C THR A 216 -11.46 3.55 -12.00
N THR A 217 -12.05 4.73 -12.21
CA THR A 217 -12.51 5.24 -13.50
C THR A 217 -12.03 6.67 -13.71
N ASP A 218 -10.97 6.84 -14.50
CA ASP A 218 -10.52 8.15 -14.92
C ASP A 218 -11.50 8.77 -15.95
N LEU A 219 -11.99 9.95 -15.62
CA LEU A 219 -12.94 10.77 -16.37
C LEU A 219 -12.25 11.88 -17.17
N ALA A 220 -10.92 12.00 -17.12
CA ALA A 220 -10.17 13.09 -17.74
C ALA A 220 -10.50 13.28 -19.23
N ASP A 221 -10.67 12.17 -19.95
CA ASP A 221 -10.99 12.20 -21.38
C ASP A 221 -12.48 12.46 -21.66
N GLN A 222 -13.37 12.03 -20.78
CA GLN A 222 -14.82 12.19 -20.91
C GLN A 222 -15.27 13.59 -20.49
N GLU A 223 -14.60 14.18 -19.50
CA GLU A 223 -14.98 15.42 -18.82
C GLU A 223 -13.91 16.52 -18.96
N LYS A 224 -13.35 16.67 -20.17
CA LYS A 224 -12.22 17.59 -20.47
C LYS A 224 -12.44 19.03 -20.00
N ALA A 225 -13.65 19.55 -20.17
CA ALA A 225 -13.97 20.92 -19.76
C ALA A 225 -13.86 21.10 -18.23
N ARG A 226 -14.38 20.12 -17.48
CA ARG A 226 -14.32 20.10 -16.02
C ARG A 226 -12.87 19.89 -15.55
N LEU A 227 -12.11 19.00 -16.18
CA LEU A 227 -10.70 18.83 -15.87
C LEU A 227 -9.90 20.14 -16.02
N ILE A 228 -10.10 20.88 -17.12
CA ILE A 228 -9.43 22.17 -17.36
C ILE A 228 -9.81 23.19 -16.29
N GLU A 229 -11.08 23.26 -15.90
CA GLU A 229 -11.56 24.13 -14.82
C GLU A 229 -10.83 23.84 -13.50
N MET A 230 -10.68 22.57 -13.16
CA MET A 230 -10.03 22.12 -11.93
C MET A 230 -8.55 22.43 -11.90
N ILE A 231 -7.84 22.16 -13.00
CA ILE A 231 -6.42 22.53 -13.17
C ILE A 231 -6.27 24.03 -12.93
N GLY A 232 -7.15 24.85 -13.53
CA GLY A 232 -7.23 26.30 -13.31
C GLY A 232 -7.32 26.67 -11.83
N ILE A 233 -8.25 26.07 -11.08
CA ILE A 233 -8.45 26.33 -9.64
C ILE A 233 -7.19 26.00 -8.82
N SER A 234 -6.48 24.90 -9.10
CA SER A 234 -5.24 24.58 -8.35
C SER A 234 -4.09 25.57 -8.59
N SER A 235 -4.10 26.25 -9.74
CA SER A 235 -3.00 27.13 -10.14
C SER A 235 -3.05 28.53 -9.52
N GLU A 236 -4.14 28.89 -8.83
CA GLU A 236 -4.39 30.25 -8.34
C GLU A 236 -4.01 30.53 -6.87
N GLY A 237 -3.27 29.66 -6.16
CA GLY A 237 -2.81 30.07 -4.82
C GLY A 237 -2.09 29.12 -3.87
N GLU A 238 -1.95 27.83 -4.16
CA GLU A 238 -1.27 26.89 -3.25
C GLU A 238 -0.18 26.07 -3.96
N PRO A 239 0.88 25.63 -3.23
CA PRO A 239 1.89 24.76 -3.81
C PRO A 239 1.24 23.53 -4.43
N ARG A 240 1.55 23.27 -5.71
CA ARG A 240 1.07 22.10 -6.46
C ARG A 240 1.30 20.82 -5.64
N PRO A 241 0.26 20.12 -5.16
CA PRO A 241 0.47 18.86 -4.47
C PRO A 241 0.94 17.86 -5.51
N ILE A 242 2.25 17.62 -5.59
CA ILE A 242 2.75 16.36 -6.14
C ILE A 242 2.41 15.33 -5.07
N ALA A 243 1.24 14.70 -5.20
CA ALA A 243 0.94 13.55 -4.36
C ALA A 243 1.85 12.42 -4.83
N ALA A 244 2.91 12.16 -4.06
CA ALA A 244 3.56 10.86 -4.07
C ALA A 244 2.57 9.87 -3.44
N ASN A 245 1.54 9.47 -4.19
CA ASN A 245 0.77 8.30 -3.80
C ASN A 245 1.64 7.05 -4.06
N GLY A 246 1.41 5.98 -3.30
CA GLY A 246 2.14 4.71 -3.47
C GLY A 246 1.91 3.99 -4.81
N ARG A 247 1.46 4.69 -5.86
CA ARG A 247 0.98 4.13 -7.14
C ARG A 247 2.06 4.02 -8.24
N GLY A 248 3.31 4.43 -8.01
CA GLY A 248 4.34 4.44 -9.06
C GLY A 248 4.69 5.86 -9.50
N PRO A 249 5.28 6.11 -10.69
CA PRO A 249 5.94 7.38 -11.00
C PRO A 249 5.03 8.56 -10.67
N GLN A 250 5.62 9.54 -9.98
CA GLN A 250 4.92 10.68 -9.40
C GLN A 250 4.09 11.40 -10.48
N HIS A 251 2.76 11.37 -10.33
CA HIS A 251 1.86 12.20 -11.11
C HIS A 251 1.75 13.59 -10.45
N PRO A 252 1.65 14.68 -11.22
CA PRO A 252 1.45 16.00 -10.67
C PRO A 252 -0.04 16.15 -10.36
N GLY A 253 -0.40 16.04 -9.09
CA GLY A 253 -1.73 16.40 -8.61
C GLY A 253 -2.83 15.37 -8.85
N HIS A 254 -3.54 15.04 -7.78
CA HIS A 254 -4.85 14.39 -7.83
C HIS A 254 -5.89 15.41 -7.42
N PHE A 255 -7.00 15.48 -8.14
CA PHE A 255 -8.15 16.21 -7.66
C PHE A 255 -9.23 15.25 -7.16
N LEU A 256 -9.70 15.56 -5.96
CA LEU A 256 -10.70 14.82 -5.22
C LEU A 256 -11.94 15.69 -5.11
N PHE A 257 -13.09 15.22 -5.58
CA PHE A 257 -14.35 15.97 -5.48
C PHE A 257 -15.51 15.14 -4.92
N PRO A 258 -16.22 15.68 -3.92
CA PRO A 258 -17.61 15.34 -3.64
C PRO A 258 -18.54 16.21 -4.50
N VAL A 259 -19.65 15.62 -4.95
CA VAL A 259 -20.80 16.35 -5.55
C VAL A 259 -21.71 16.86 -4.43
#